data_AF-A0A953NTA2-F1
#
_entry.id   AF-A0A953NTA2-F1
#
_cell.length_a   1.000
_cell.length_b   1.000
_cell.length_c   1.000
_cell.angle_alpha   90.00
_cell.angle_beta   90.00
_cell.angle_gamma   90.00
#
_symmetry.space_group_name_H-M   'P 1'
#
loop_
_entity.id
_entity.type
_entity.pdbx_description
1 polymer ?
#
loop_
_entity_poly.entity_id
_entity_poly.type
_entity_poly.pdbx_seq_one_letter_code
_entity_poly.pdbx_strand_id
1 'polypeptide(L)'
;MRQLFIVILLALCALPGLAQDQNKDSSRGTTNKELLTRGKVFFVKSDTYFVKKEELEKGLVMNKDLERWGVQVTRNENEADFVLMVKRAAFQNFFPYTVTDRYTGKIIFAGEPNSLFGTVPGKIADDIAGKLKAIYEGKEK
;
A
#
# COMPACT_ATOMS: atom_id res chain seq x y z
N MET A 1 -72.46 18.63 10.15
CA MET A 1 -71.94 17.97 8.92
C MET A 1 -70.71 18.74 8.46
N ARG A 2 -69.54 18.06 8.40
CA ARG A 2 -68.49 18.18 7.36
C ARG A 2 -68.07 19.63 7.01
N GLN A 3 -66.87 20.11 7.30
CA GLN A 3 -65.56 19.70 6.75
C GLN A 3 -64.51 20.53 7.53
N LEU A 4 -63.51 19.95 8.22
CA LEU A 4 -62.28 19.33 7.70
C LEU A 4 -61.12 20.34 7.59
N PHE A 5 -60.23 20.28 8.59
CA PHE A 5 -58.77 20.44 8.55
C PHE A 5 -58.15 21.39 7.52
N ILE A 6 -57.61 22.52 7.98
CA ILE A 6 -56.33 23.06 7.47
C ILE A 6 -55.58 23.67 8.66
N VAL A 7 -54.72 22.86 9.29
CA VAL A 7 -53.64 23.31 10.17
C VAL A 7 -52.36 22.75 9.55
N ILE A 8 -51.27 23.52 9.67
CA ILE A 8 -49.89 23.18 9.33
C ILE A 8 -49.47 23.61 7.92
N LEU A 9 -48.92 24.82 7.83
CA LEU A 9 -47.73 25.05 7.02
C LEU A 9 -46.74 25.86 7.86
N LEU A 10 -46.01 25.13 8.70
CA LEU A 10 -44.91 25.62 9.51
C LEU A 10 -43.79 26.08 8.58
N ALA A 11 -43.42 27.36 8.72
CA ALA A 11 -42.21 27.95 8.19
C ALA A 11 -40.99 27.15 8.68
N LEU A 12 -40.31 26.45 7.77
CA LEU A 12 -38.98 25.87 8.01
C LEU A 12 -38.20 25.75 6.69
N CYS A 13 -38.05 26.87 5.98
CA CYS A 13 -37.12 26.99 4.87
C CYS A 13 -36.04 28.01 5.22
N ALA A 14 -34.95 27.55 5.84
CA ALA A 14 -33.60 28.10 5.68
C ALA A 14 -32.65 27.45 6.70
N LEU A 15 -32.30 26.18 6.48
CA LEU A 15 -30.97 25.72 6.86
C LEU A 15 -30.15 25.79 5.56
N PRO A 16 -29.26 26.79 5.36
CA PRO A 16 -28.23 26.65 4.35
C PRO A 16 -27.43 25.41 4.76
N GLY A 17 -27.56 24.35 3.96
CA GLY A 17 -26.78 23.15 4.13
C GLY A 17 -25.31 23.50 4.06
N LEU A 18 -24.64 23.54 5.22
CA LEU A 18 -23.22 23.25 5.32
C LEU A 18 -23.03 21.75 5.04
N ALA A 19 -23.31 21.35 3.80
CA ALA A 19 -22.68 20.19 3.22
C ALA A 19 -21.25 20.61 2.91
N GLN A 20 -20.42 20.60 3.95
CA GLN A 20 -18.99 20.80 3.82
C GLN A 20 -18.47 19.62 2.99
N ASP A 21 -18.23 19.88 1.71
CA ASP A 21 -17.52 19.04 0.75
C ASP A 21 -16.08 18.84 1.28
N GLN A 22 -15.93 17.94 2.25
CA GLN A 22 -14.69 17.70 3.00
C GLN A 22 -13.87 16.55 2.42
N ASN A 23 -14.21 15.99 1.27
CA ASN A 23 -13.59 14.73 0.84
C ASN A 23 -13.13 14.69 -0.61
N LYS A 24 -12.67 15.83 -1.13
CA LYS A 24 -12.08 15.91 -2.49
C LYS A 24 -10.56 16.09 -2.51
N ASP A 25 -9.92 16.27 -1.35
CA ASP A 25 -8.47 16.57 -1.25
C ASP A 25 -7.62 15.53 -0.51
N SER A 26 -8.24 14.56 0.17
CA SER A 26 -7.54 13.49 0.92
C SER A 26 -6.65 12.61 0.01
N SER A 27 -6.93 12.56 -1.29
CA SER A 27 -6.16 11.76 -2.27
C SER A 27 -5.06 12.55 -2.98
N ARG A 28 -5.05 13.89 -2.93
CA ARG A 28 -3.96 14.74 -3.45
C ARG A 28 -2.84 14.99 -2.42
N GLY A 29 -3.09 14.74 -1.14
CA GLY A 29 -2.24 15.25 -0.04
C GLY A 29 -1.12 14.35 0.49
N THR A 30 -1.15 13.02 0.31
CA THR A 30 -0.15 12.14 0.96
C THR A 30 0.99 11.75 0.02
N THR A 31 2.22 12.12 0.40
CA THR A 31 3.45 11.80 -0.32
C THR A 31 3.89 10.35 -0.09
N ASN A 32 4.68 9.77 -1.01
CA ASN A 32 5.22 8.42 -0.84
C ASN A 32 6.05 8.30 0.45
N LYS A 33 6.80 9.34 0.82
CA LYS A 33 7.58 9.38 2.07
C LYS A 33 6.69 9.24 3.30
N GLU A 34 5.54 9.92 3.33
CA GLU A 34 4.60 9.84 4.44
C GLU A 34 3.95 8.46 4.55
N LEU A 35 3.62 7.83 3.41
CA LEU A 35 3.06 6.47 3.38
C LEU A 35 4.09 5.47 3.93
N LEU A 36 5.33 5.51 3.45
CA LEU A 36 6.43 4.65 3.91
C LEU A 36 6.85 4.89 5.36
N THR A 37 6.56 6.07 5.90
CA THR A 37 6.85 6.40 7.31
C THR A 37 5.88 5.73 8.27
N ARG A 38 4.64 5.51 7.83
CA ARG A 38 3.52 5.02 8.66
C ARG A 38 3.35 3.50 8.56
N GLY A 39 3.43 2.94 7.35
CA GLY A 39 3.24 1.51 7.13
C GLY A 39 4.51 0.69 7.32
N LYS A 40 4.37 -0.55 7.79
CA LYS A 40 5.47 -1.53 7.92
C LYS A 40 5.06 -2.96 7.57
N VAL A 41 3.77 -3.23 7.37
CA VAL A 41 3.26 -4.58 7.16
C VAL A 41 3.02 -4.82 5.67
N PHE A 42 3.70 -5.82 5.11
CA PHE A 42 3.57 -6.22 3.72
C PHE A 42 2.70 -7.46 3.56
N PHE A 43 1.83 -7.46 2.56
CA PHE A 43 1.21 -8.66 2.00
C PHE A 43 1.82 -8.97 0.63
N VAL A 44 2.10 -10.23 0.37
CA VAL A 44 2.80 -10.66 -0.85
C VAL A 44 1.85 -11.35 -1.82
N LYS A 45 1.91 -10.93 -3.08
CA LYS A 45 1.30 -11.56 -4.25
C LYS A 45 2.37 -11.91 -5.28
N SER A 46 2.26 -13.11 -5.85
CA SER A 46 3.07 -13.52 -6.99
C SER A 46 2.14 -13.87 -8.15
N ASP A 47 2.35 -13.21 -9.28
CA ASP A 47 1.66 -13.45 -10.55
C ASP A 47 2.68 -13.99 -11.57
N THR A 48 3.36 -15.06 -11.16
CA THR A 48 4.36 -15.76 -11.95
C THR A 48 4.55 -17.18 -11.41
N TYR A 49 4.73 -18.14 -12.30
CA TYR A 49 5.06 -19.53 -11.93
C TYR A 49 6.52 -19.71 -11.48
N PHE A 50 7.37 -18.72 -11.74
CA PHE A 50 8.82 -18.85 -11.57
C PHE A 50 9.31 -18.54 -10.16
N VAL A 51 8.49 -17.84 -9.36
CA VAL A 51 8.80 -17.51 -7.96
C VAL A 51 7.52 -17.62 -7.16
N LYS A 52 7.55 -18.46 -6.13
CA LYS A 52 6.37 -18.67 -5.30
C LYS A 52 6.20 -17.54 -4.28
N LYS A 53 4.95 -17.30 -3.86
CA LYS A 53 4.62 -16.32 -2.82
C LYS A 53 5.43 -16.60 -1.54
N GLU A 54 5.52 -17.85 -1.12
CA GLU A 54 6.18 -18.26 0.13
C GLU A 54 7.69 -17.97 0.11
N GLU A 55 8.32 -18.07 -1.06
CA GLU A 55 9.74 -17.75 -1.23
C GLU A 55 9.99 -16.25 -1.12
N LEU A 56 9.08 -15.42 -1.66
CA LEU A 56 9.09 -13.97 -1.51
C LEU A 56 8.87 -13.55 -0.05
N GLU A 57 7.88 -14.15 0.63
CA GLU A 57 7.65 -13.92 2.07
C GLU A 57 8.92 -14.23 2.88
N LYS A 58 9.54 -15.39 2.62
CA LYS A 58 10.80 -15.79 3.26
C LYS A 58 11.93 -14.80 2.97
N GLY A 59 12.06 -14.33 1.73
CA GLY A 59 13.08 -13.34 1.34
C GLY A 59 12.96 -12.04 2.14
N LEU A 60 11.74 -11.51 2.27
CA LEU A 60 11.47 -10.32 3.07
C LEU A 60 11.79 -10.52 4.55
N VAL A 61 11.34 -11.64 5.15
CA VAL A 61 11.53 -11.93 6.57
C VAL A 61 13.00 -12.18 6.93
N MET A 62 13.78 -12.77 6.01
CA MET A 62 15.20 -13.07 6.26
C MET A 62 16.15 -11.89 5.99
N ASN A 63 15.64 -10.76 5.47
CA ASN A 63 16.48 -9.60 5.22
C ASN A 63 16.73 -8.83 6.53
N LYS A 64 18.00 -8.72 6.92
CA LYS A 64 18.43 -8.13 8.20
C LYS A 64 18.07 -6.66 8.36
N ASP A 65 18.05 -5.89 7.28
CA ASP A 65 17.70 -4.47 7.33
C ASP A 65 16.20 -4.30 7.54
N LEU A 66 15.39 -5.08 6.82
CA LEU A 66 13.93 -5.10 6.99
C LEU A 66 13.55 -5.57 8.41
N GLU A 67 14.20 -6.63 8.91
CA GLU A 67 14.04 -7.12 10.28
C GLU A 67 14.38 -6.01 11.29
N ARG A 68 15.55 -5.37 11.16
CA ARG A 68 16.01 -4.29 12.02
C ARG A 68 15.04 -3.11 12.07
N TRP A 69 14.37 -2.77 10.96
CA TRP A 69 13.40 -1.69 10.89
C TRP A 69 11.98 -2.09 11.34
N GLY A 70 11.79 -3.36 11.71
CA GLY A 70 10.52 -3.91 12.15
C GLY A 70 9.49 -4.03 11.02
N VAL A 71 9.96 -4.26 9.79
CA VAL A 71 9.10 -4.61 8.66
C VAL A 71 8.56 -6.02 8.88
N GLN A 72 7.26 -6.19 8.68
CA GLN A 72 6.57 -7.45 8.91
C GLN A 72 5.91 -7.94 7.63
N VAL A 73 5.67 -9.25 7.56
CA VAL A 73 4.93 -9.88 6.46
C VAL A 73 3.70 -10.57 7.04
N THR A 74 2.52 -10.25 6.51
CA THR A 74 1.26 -10.89 6.88
C THR A 74 0.74 -11.77 5.74
N ARG A 75 0.01 -12.82 6.11
CA ARG A 75 -0.77 -13.65 5.18
C ARG A 75 -2.22 -13.19 5.03
N ASN A 76 -2.63 -12.14 5.76
CA ASN A 76 -3.94 -11.53 5.65
C ASN A 76 -3.81 -10.17 4.95
N GLU A 77 -4.30 -10.05 3.72
CA GLU A 77 -4.22 -8.80 2.96
C GLU A 77 -4.88 -7.61 3.68
N ASN A 78 -5.90 -7.86 4.50
CA ASN A 78 -6.60 -6.80 5.24
C ASN A 78 -5.77 -6.20 6.39
N GLU A 79 -4.75 -6.91 6.86
CA GLU A 79 -3.83 -6.46 7.91
C GLU A 79 -2.61 -5.75 7.35
N ALA A 80 -2.46 -5.69 6.03
CA ALA A 80 -1.30 -5.09 5.39
C ALA A 80 -1.46 -3.59 5.20
N ASP A 81 -0.33 -2.88 5.29
CA ASP A 81 -0.18 -1.51 4.83
C ASP A 81 0.15 -1.48 3.34
N PHE A 82 1.01 -2.41 2.90
CA PHE A 82 1.51 -2.49 1.54
C PHE A 82 1.24 -3.84 0.89
N VAL A 83 0.98 -3.82 -0.41
CA VAL A 83 0.91 -5.02 -1.25
C VAL A 83 2.12 -5.06 -2.17
N LEU A 84 2.97 -6.07 -1.99
CA LEU A 84 4.03 -6.42 -2.93
C LEU A 84 3.45 -7.33 -4.01
N MET A 85 3.47 -6.88 -5.25
CA MET A 85 3.09 -7.68 -6.42
C MET A 85 4.34 -7.95 -7.26
N VAL A 86 4.66 -9.24 -7.47
CA VAL A 86 5.76 -9.66 -8.32
C VAL A 86 5.21 -10.31 -9.59
N LYS A 87 5.74 -9.90 -10.74
CA LYS A 87 5.38 -10.42 -12.06
C LYS A 87 6.62 -10.89 -12.80
N ARG A 88 6.41 -11.68 -13.84
CA ARG A 88 7.43 -11.98 -14.85
C ARG A 88 6.77 -12.44 -16.14
N ALA A 89 7.12 -11.82 -17.26
CA ALA A 89 6.74 -12.34 -18.56
C ALA A 89 7.55 -13.60 -18.89
N ALA A 90 6.95 -14.53 -19.63
CA ALA A 90 7.64 -15.73 -20.10
C ALA A 90 8.90 -15.33 -20.89
N PHE A 91 9.96 -16.14 -20.79
CA PHE A 91 11.25 -15.95 -21.49
C PHE A 91 12.06 -14.70 -21.14
N GLN A 92 11.67 -13.89 -20.15
CA GLN A 92 12.47 -12.74 -19.67
C GLN A 92 13.27 -13.09 -18.43
N ASN A 93 14.47 -12.55 -18.20
CA ASN A 93 15.23 -12.83 -16.97
C ASN A 93 15.02 -11.80 -15.85
N PHE A 94 14.02 -10.93 -16.02
CA PHE A 94 13.68 -9.86 -15.10
C PHE A 94 12.38 -10.17 -14.35
N PHE A 95 12.33 -9.72 -13.10
CA PHE A 95 11.22 -9.93 -12.17
C PHE A 95 10.70 -8.58 -11.70
N PRO A 96 9.93 -7.86 -12.53
CA PRO A 96 9.35 -6.59 -12.13
C PRO A 96 8.43 -6.77 -10.92
N TYR A 97 8.50 -5.82 -9.99
CA TYR A 97 7.62 -5.77 -8.85
C TYR A 97 7.12 -4.34 -8.58
N THR A 98 5.97 -4.25 -7.92
CA THR A 98 5.42 -2.99 -7.41
C THR A 98 5.08 -3.13 -5.94
N VAL A 99 5.30 -2.07 -5.17
CA VAL A 99 4.79 -1.92 -3.81
C VAL A 99 3.70 -0.86 -3.82
N THR A 100 2.49 -1.27 -3.45
CA THR A 100 1.29 -0.44 -3.50
C THR A 100 0.75 -0.23 -2.10
N ASP A 101 0.43 1.02 -1.73
CA ASP A 101 -0.31 1.31 -0.50
C ASP A 101 -1.73 0.77 -0.62
N ARG A 102 -2.13 -0.11 0.31
CA ARG A 102 -3.40 -0.84 0.23
C ARG A 102 -4.60 0.10 0.32
N TYR A 103 -4.50 1.16 1.11
CA TYR A 103 -5.61 2.07 1.42
C TYR A 103 -5.92 3.01 0.27
N THR A 104 -4.89 3.57 -0.35
CA THR A 104 -5.01 4.56 -1.44
C THR A 104 -4.92 3.94 -2.82
N GLY A 105 -4.42 2.71 -2.93
CA GLY A 105 -4.15 2.05 -4.21
C GLY A 105 -2.98 2.65 -4.99
N LYS A 106 -2.21 3.56 -4.40
CA LYS A 106 -1.09 4.23 -5.05
C LYS A 106 0.14 3.33 -5.07
N ILE A 107 0.79 3.23 -6.23
CA ILE A 107 2.12 2.60 -6.33
C ILE A 107 3.14 3.55 -5.70
N ILE A 108 3.81 3.07 -4.65
CA ILE A 108 4.76 3.84 -3.86
C ILE A 108 6.15 3.77 -4.45
N PHE A 109 6.54 2.59 -4.92
CA PHE A 109 7.75 2.38 -5.70
C PHE A 109 7.67 1.03 -6.44
N ALA A 110 8.62 0.84 -7.35
CA ALA A 110 8.79 -0.37 -8.13
C ALA A 110 10.28 -0.69 -8.31
N GLY A 111 10.57 -1.90 -8.76
CA GLY A 111 11.90 -2.36 -9.13
C GLY A 111 11.83 -3.54 -10.09
N GLU A 112 12.98 -3.88 -10.67
CA GLU A 112 13.09 -4.94 -11.69
C GLU A 112 14.41 -5.70 -11.55
N PRO A 113 14.59 -6.48 -10.47
CA PRO A 113 15.77 -7.32 -10.33
C PRO A 113 15.83 -8.40 -11.40
N ASN A 114 17.04 -8.70 -11.86
CA ASN A 114 17.32 -9.82 -12.75
C ASN A 114 17.59 -11.12 -11.97
N SER A 115 17.54 -12.26 -12.66
CA SER A 115 17.81 -13.59 -12.08
C SER A 115 19.29 -14.00 -12.03
N LEU A 116 20.23 -13.10 -12.37
CA LEU A 116 21.66 -13.45 -12.49
C LEU A 116 22.39 -13.23 -11.15
N PHE A 117 22.99 -14.27 -10.58
CA PHE A 117 23.70 -14.23 -9.28
C PHE A 117 22.76 -14.05 -8.07
N GLY A 118 22.65 -15.05 -7.21
CA GLY A 118 21.74 -15.03 -6.05
C GLY A 118 20.30 -15.43 -6.37
N THR A 119 19.39 -15.22 -5.43
CA THR A 119 17.97 -15.59 -5.56
C THR A 119 17.11 -14.36 -5.82
N VAL A 120 16.08 -14.51 -6.65
CA VAL A 120 15.13 -13.42 -6.94
C VAL A 120 14.44 -12.91 -5.67
N PRO A 121 13.94 -13.76 -4.75
CA PRO A 121 13.37 -13.29 -3.50
C PRO A 121 14.32 -12.45 -2.64
N GLY A 122 15.59 -12.88 -2.52
CA GLY A 122 16.60 -12.13 -1.77
C GLY A 122 16.86 -10.77 -2.40
N LYS A 123 17.01 -10.73 -3.72
CA LYS A 123 17.21 -9.46 -4.46
C LYS A 123 16.05 -8.49 -4.36
N ILE A 124 14.81 -8.98 -4.41
CA ILE A 124 13.64 -8.14 -4.22
C ILE A 124 13.65 -7.56 -2.80
N ALA A 125 13.97 -8.37 -1.79
CA ALA A 125 14.09 -7.90 -0.41
C ALA A 125 15.21 -6.86 -0.24
N ASP A 126 16.38 -7.08 -0.86
CA ASP A 126 17.52 -6.16 -0.82
C ASP A 126 17.21 -4.83 -1.52
N ASP A 127 16.54 -4.87 -2.69
CA ASP A 127 16.13 -3.66 -3.42
C ASP A 127 15.08 -2.87 -2.63
N ILE A 128 14.10 -3.55 -2.00
CA ILE A 128 13.13 -2.92 -1.09
C ILE A 128 13.86 -2.29 0.11
N ALA A 129 14.78 -3.02 0.75
CA ALA A 129 15.56 -2.50 1.87
C ALA A 129 16.35 -1.25 1.46
N GLY A 130 16.99 -1.28 0.30
CA GLY A 130 17.70 -0.13 -0.26
C GLY A 130 16.81 1.11 -0.45
N LYS A 131 15.59 0.93 -0.96
CA LYS A 131 14.62 2.02 -1.13
C LYS A 131 14.08 2.56 0.21
N LEU A 132 13.92 1.68 1.20
CA LEU A 132 13.45 2.05 2.54
C LEU A 132 14.56 2.69 3.39
N LYS A 133 15.84 2.40 3.11
CA LYS A 133 16.99 2.92 3.86
C LYS A 133 16.96 4.44 4.04
N ALA A 134 16.66 5.18 2.99
CA ALA A 134 16.57 6.65 3.03
C ALA A 134 15.48 7.17 3.99
N ILE A 135 14.44 6.36 4.25
CA ILE A 135 13.32 6.69 5.15
C ILE A 135 13.67 6.36 6.60
N TYR A 136 14.33 5.23 6.85
CA TYR A 136 14.65 4.78 8.21
C TYR A 136 15.91 5.42 8.77
N GLU A 137 17.00 5.48 7.99
CA GLU A 137 18.27 6.06 8.46
C GLU A 137 18.26 7.60 8.41
N GLY A 138 17.38 8.19 7.60
CA GLY A 138 17.13 9.63 7.61
C GLY A 138 16.38 10.13 8.85
N LYS A 139 15.88 9.24 9.73
CA LYS A 139 15.23 9.59 11.01
C LYS A 139 16.20 9.58 12.19
N GLU A 140 17.41 9.05 12.05
CA GLU A 140 18.40 8.94 13.13
C GLU A 140 19.36 10.15 13.21
N LYS A 141 19.11 11.20 12.42
CA LYS A 141 19.83 12.48 12.45
C LYS A 141 18.88 13.59 12.88
#